data_AF-A0A6B2E163-F1
#
_entry.id   AF-A0A6B2E163-F1
#
_cell.length_a   1.000
_cell.length_b   1.000
_cell.length_c   1.000
_cell.angle_alpha   90.00
_cell.angle_beta   90.00
_cell.angle_gamma   90.00
#
_symmetry.space_group_name_H-M   'P 1'
#
loop_
_entity.id
_entity.type
_entity.pdbx_description
1 polymer ?
#
loop_
_entity_poly.entity_id
_entity_poly.type
_entity_poly.pdbx_seq_one_letter_code
_entity_poly.pdbx_strand_id
1 'polypeptide(L)'
;MTARRLWAAVEPLHAVVYFAPETAAAAKAAGLRGYWMGYFAGRLAPLGPIGPEPAAAVLFGFAPAMVARALPDAWSFASPAAVLESRLE
;
A
#
# COMPACT_ATOMS: atom_id res chain seq x y z
N MET A 1 -23.12 19.13 -3.99
CA MET A 1 -22.07 18.52 -4.85
C MET A 1 -22.39 17.04 -5.02
N THR A 2 -22.31 16.46 -6.22
CA THR A 2 -22.58 15.03 -6.42
C THR A 2 -21.40 14.17 -5.96
N ALA A 3 -21.64 12.91 -5.62
CA ALA A 3 -20.58 11.97 -5.21
C ALA A 3 -19.44 11.88 -6.25
N ARG A 4 -19.77 11.88 -7.55
CA ARG A 4 -18.79 11.83 -8.64
C ARG A 4 -17.90 13.07 -8.68
N ARG A 5 -18.47 14.27 -8.47
CA ARG A 5 -17.71 15.53 -8.45
C ARG A 5 -16.79 15.62 -7.24
N LEU A 6 -17.26 15.16 -6.07
CA LEU A 6 -16.42 15.07 -4.87
C LEU A 6 -15.22 14.15 -5.11
N TRP A 7 -15.47 12.93 -5.61
CA TRP A 7 -14.41 11.97 -5.92
C TRP A 7 -13.37 12.54 -6.88
N ALA A 8 -13.80 13.14 -8.00
CA ALA A 8 -12.87 13.71 -8.98
C ALA A 8 -11.99 14.83 -8.41
N ALA A 9 -12.51 15.60 -7.44
CA ALA A 9 -11.74 16.66 -6.79
C ALA A 9 -10.68 16.14 -5.82
N VAL A 10 -10.95 15.02 -5.11
CA VAL A 10 -10.05 14.48 -4.08
C VAL A 10 -9.15 13.36 -4.60
N GLU A 11 -9.52 12.70 -5.70
CA GLU A 11 -8.75 11.59 -6.27
C GLU A 11 -7.29 11.96 -6.56
N PRO A 12 -6.94 13.15 -7.09
CA PRO A 12 -5.54 13.50 -7.32
C PRO A 12 -4.70 13.51 -6.03
N LEU A 13 -5.29 13.94 -4.90
CA LEU A 13 -4.60 13.92 -3.60
C LEU A 13 -4.38 12.47 -3.12
N HIS A 14 -5.38 11.61 -3.32
CA HIS A 14 -5.29 10.19 -2.99
C HIS A 14 -4.33 9.43 -3.92
N ALA A 15 -4.24 9.81 -5.19
CA ALA A 15 -3.40 9.14 -6.20
C ALA A 15 -1.90 9.30 -5.92
N VAL A 16 -1.49 10.43 -5.32
CA VAL A 16 -0.07 10.74 -5.04
C VAL A 16 0.59 9.62 -4.23
N VAL A 17 -0.06 9.13 -3.16
CA VAL A 17 0.52 8.11 -2.28
C VAL A 17 0.67 6.72 -2.92
N TYR A 18 0.24 6.56 -4.17
CA TYR A 18 0.42 5.31 -4.91
C TYR A 18 1.31 5.47 -6.14
N PHE A 19 1.19 6.59 -6.85
CA PHE A 19 1.75 6.71 -8.19
C PHE A 19 2.88 7.74 -8.30
N ALA A 20 3.10 8.56 -7.27
CA ALA A 20 4.25 9.46 -7.25
C ALA A 20 5.55 8.63 -7.18
N PRO A 21 6.59 9.00 -7.95
CA PRO A 21 7.86 8.28 -7.95
C PRO A 21 8.51 8.24 -6.56
N GLU A 22 8.31 9.29 -5.75
CA GLU A 22 8.80 9.42 -4.38
C GLU A 22 8.26 8.30 -3.48
N THR A 23 6.97 7.96 -3.61
CA THR A 23 6.36 6.90 -2.78
C THR A 23 6.97 5.52 -3.08
N ALA A 24 7.19 5.22 -4.37
CA ALA A 24 7.85 3.97 -4.76
C ALA A 24 9.32 3.94 -4.31
N ALA A 25 10.01 5.10 -4.36
CA ALA A 25 11.38 5.24 -3.89
C ALA A 25 11.50 5.03 -2.37
N ALA A 26 10.60 5.63 -1.58
CA ALA A 26 10.58 5.47 -0.13
C ALA A 26 10.26 4.03 0.31
N ALA A 27 9.30 3.37 -0.34
CA ALA A 27 9.03 1.95 -0.11
C ALA A 27 10.24 1.06 -0.41
N LYS A 28 10.98 1.36 -1.48
CA LYS A 28 12.22 0.65 -1.83
C LYS A 28 13.34 0.91 -0.81
N ALA A 29 13.47 2.14 -0.33
CA ALA A 29 14.43 2.51 0.71
C ALA A 29 14.15 1.77 2.04
N ALA A 30 12.86 1.54 2.36
CA ALA A 30 12.44 0.72 3.49
C ALA A 30 12.71 -0.80 3.30
N GLY A 31 13.19 -1.23 2.13
CA GLY A 31 13.57 -2.62 1.85
C GLY A 31 12.58 -3.41 0.99
N LEU A 32 11.39 -2.86 0.70
CA LEU A 32 10.36 -3.55 -0.08
C LEU A 32 10.78 -3.72 -1.55
N ARG A 33 10.22 -4.75 -2.21
CA ARG A 33 10.62 -5.19 -3.55
C ARG A 33 9.54 -4.98 -4.59
N GLY A 34 9.89 -4.26 -5.65
CA GLY A 34 8.96 -3.95 -6.73
C GLY A 34 7.81 -3.04 -6.28
N TYR A 35 6.97 -2.67 -7.24
CA TYR A 35 5.90 -1.70 -7.00
C TYR A 35 4.78 -2.25 -6.10
N TRP A 36 4.25 -3.43 -6.44
CA TRP A 36 3.07 -3.99 -5.77
C TRP A 36 3.30 -4.36 -4.29
N MET A 37 4.52 -4.75 -3.92
CA MET A 37 4.84 -5.02 -2.51
C MET A 37 4.77 -3.74 -1.68
N GLY A 38 5.40 -2.65 -2.17
CA GLY A 38 5.28 -1.31 -1.59
C GLY A 38 3.83 -0.84 -1.50
N TYR A 39 3.08 -1.01 -2.60
CA TYR A 39 1.68 -0.61 -2.70
C TYR A 39 0.80 -1.30 -1.63
N PHE A 40 0.86 -2.62 -1.51
CA PHE A 40 0.02 -3.34 -0.55
C PHE A 40 0.51 -3.19 0.89
N ALA A 41 1.82 -3.24 1.12
CA ALA A 41 2.38 -3.06 2.46
C ALA A 41 2.07 -1.65 3.00
N GLY A 42 2.22 -0.60 2.19
CA GLY A 42 1.91 0.78 2.58
C GLY A 42 0.46 0.98 3.02
N ARG A 43 -0.48 0.29 2.37
CA ARG A 43 -1.91 0.33 2.72
C ARG A 43 -2.25 -0.45 3.97
N LEU A 44 -1.56 -1.55 4.24
CA LEU A 44 -1.91 -2.52 5.28
C LEU A 44 -1.04 -2.40 6.54
N ALA A 45 0.08 -1.67 6.48
CA ALA A 45 0.94 -1.42 7.63
C ALA A 45 0.20 -0.88 8.89
N PRO A 46 -0.83 0.00 8.79
CA PRO A 46 -1.61 0.41 9.96
C PRO A 46 -2.34 -0.74 10.70
N LEU A 47 -2.60 -1.85 10.01
CA LEU A 47 -3.27 -3.03 10.58
C LEU A 47 -2.28 -4.03 11.19
N GLY A 48 -0.97 -3.74 11.14
CA GLY A 48 0.08 -4.66 11.56
C GLY A 48 0.38 -5.75 10.51
N PRO A 49 1.12 -6.80 10.89
CA PRO A 49 1.60 -7.83 9.96
C PRO A 49 0.51 -8.87 9.66
N ILE A 50 -0.62 -8.45 9.10
CA ILE A 50 -1.72 -9.35 8.76
C ILE A 50 -1.35 -10.31 7.63
N GLY A 51 -1.96 -11.50 7.66
CA GLY A 51 -1.82 -12.53 6.63
C GLY A 51 -2.60 -12.23 5.34
N PRO A 52 -2.48 -13.10 4.33
CA PRO A 52 -3.05 -12.87 3.00
C PRO A 52 -4.59 -12.82 2.97
N GLU A 53 -5.29 -13.61 3.79
CA GLU A 53 -6.76 -13.63 3.78
C GLU A 53 -7.39 -12.35 4.35
N PRO A 54 -7.02 -11.85 5.54
CA PRO A 54 -7.48 -10.54 6.00
C PRO A 54 -7.05 -9.40 5.07
N ALA A 55 -5.85 -9.48 4.49
CA ALA A 55 -5.36 -8.50 3.53
C ALA A 55 -6.24 -8.43 2.28
N ALA A 56 -6.59 -9.57 1.69
CA ALA A 56 -7.47 -9.65 0.52
C ALA A 56 -8.89 -9.13 0.84
N ALA A 57 -9.40 -9.38 2.04
CA ALA A 57 -10.70 -8.85 2.47
C ALA A 57 -10.70 -7.32 2.58
N VAL A 58 -9.66 -6.72 3.18
CA VAL A 58 -9.52 -5.25 3.27
C VAL A 58 -9.32 -4.63 1.90
N LEU A 59 -8.60 -5.31 1.01
CA LEU A 59 -8.32 -4.86 -0.36
C LEU A 59 -9.35 -5.37 -1.37
N PHE A 60 -10.61 -5.54 -0.94
CA PHE A 60 -11.71 -5.94 -1.80
C PHE A 60 -11.77 -5.03 -3.04
N GLY A 61 -11.52 -5.61 -4.22
CA GLY A 61 -11.29 -4.90 -5.48
C GLY A 61 -10.04 -5.37 -6.21
N PHE A 62 -9.08 -5.96 -5.50
CA PHE A 62 -7.93 -6.66 -6.10
C PHE A 62 -8.18 -8.17 -6.21
N ALA A 63 -7.57 -8.79 -7.22
CA ALA A 63 -7.52 -10.25 -7.30
C ALA A 63 -6.75 -10.80 -6.09
N PRO A 64 -7.29 -11.77 -5.33
CA PRO A 64 -6.62 -12.29 -4.13
C PRO A 64 -5.19 -12.78 -4.39
N ALA A 65 -4.95 -13.41 -5.54
CA ALA A 65 -3.62 -13.87 -5.95
C ALA A 65 -2.59 -12.73 -6.10
N MET A 66 -3.02 -11.52 -6.47
CA MET A 66 -2.15 -10.35 -6.58
C MET A 66 -1.71 -9.87 -5.19
N VAL A 67 -2.62 -9.89 -4.21
CA VAL A 67 -2.33 -9.53 -2.81
C VAL A 67 -1.42 -10.58 -2.16
N ALA A 68 -1.74 -11.86 -2.35
CA ALA A 68 -0.97 -13.00 -1.82
C ALA A 68 0.46 -13.09 -2.39
N ARG A 69 0.74 -12.42 -3.52
CA ARG A 69 2.10 -12.33 -4.08
C ARG A 69 2.99 -11.34 -3.33
N ALA A 70 2.40 -10.36 -2.64
CA ALA A 70 3.12 -9.37 -1.84
C ALA A 70 3.12 -9.71 -0.36
N LEU A 71 2.01 -10.24 0.13
CA LEU A 71 1.81 -10.59 1.54
C LEU A 71 1.66 -12.11 1.70
N PRO A 72 2.33 -12.72 2.69
CA PRO A 72 2.97 -12.08 3.85
C PRO A 72 4.43 -11.63 3.65
N ASP A 73 5.05 -11.94 2.51
CA ASP A 73 6.50 -11.77 2.30
C ASP A 73 7.03 -10.36 2.61
N ALA A 74 6.26 -9.30 2.33
CA ALA A 74 6.64 -7.92 2.63
C ALA A 74 7.09 -7.73 4.10
N TRP A 75 6.48 -8.45 5.04
CA TRP A 75 6.79 -8.36 6.47
C TRP A 75 8.14 -8.97 6.85
N SER A 76 8.72 -9.79 5.97
CA SER A 76 10.11 -10.26 6.10
C SER A 76 11.14 -9.22 5.63
N PHE A 77 10.72 -8.26 4.79
CA PHE A 77 11.58 -7.20 4.26
C PHE A 77 11.53 -5.92 5.08
N ALA A 78 10.36 -5.56 5.58
CA ALA A 78 10.15 -4.35 6.38
C ALA A 78 9.08 -4.60 7.45
N SER A 79 9.33 -4.09 8.67
CA SER A 79 8.29 -4.08 9.71
C SER A 79 7.16 -3.11 9.33
N PRO A 80 5.91 -3.34 9.77
CA PRO A 80 4.83 -2.38 9.55
C PRO A 80 5.18 -0.96 10.03
N ALA A 81 5.90 -0.83 11.15
CA ALA A 81 6.37 0.46 11.65
C ALA A 81 7.34 1.15 10.68
N ALA A 82 8.30 0.42 10.11
CA ALA A 82 9.24 0.97 9.12
C ALA A 82 8.52 1.40 7.82
N VAL A 83 7.48 0.66 7.42
CA VAL A 83 6.65 1.03 6.26
C VAL A 83 5.79 2.26 6.54
N LEU A 84 5.36 2.49 7.78
CA LEU A 84 4.66 3.72 8.15
C LEU A 84 5.60 4.92 8.18
N GLU A 85 6.80 4.75 8.72
CA GLU A 85 7.82 5.80 8.79
C GLU A 85 8.21 6.28 7.40
N SER A 86 8.38 5.36 6.44
CA SER A 86 8.76 5.72 5.06
C SER A 86 7.72 6.57 4.32
N ARG A 87 6.53 6.79 4.88
CA ARG A 87 5.50 7.67 4.30
C ARG A 87 5.69 9.14 4.67
N LEU A 88 6.61 9.44 5.58
CA LEU A 88 6.89 10.80 6.08
C LEU A 88 8.11 11.45 5.42
N GLU A 89 8.90 10.65 4.70
CA GLU A 89 10.03 11.08 3.86
C GLU A 89 9.54 11.63 2.51
#